data_AF-A0A7V5L057-F1
#
_entry.id   AF-A0A7V5L057-F1
#
_cell.length_a   1.000
_cell.length_b   1.000
_cell.length_c   1.000
_cell.angle_alpha   90.00
_cell.angle_beta   90.00
_cell.angle_gamma   90.00
#
_symmetry.space_group_name_H-M   'P 1'
#
loop_
_entity.id
_entity.type
_entity.pdbx_description
1 polymer ?
#
loop_
_entity_poly.entity_id
_entity_poly.type
_entity_poly.pdbx_seq_one_letter_code
_entity_poly.pdbx_strand_id
1 'polypeptide(L)'
;KIIIIAPSSLRKQWSMELKEKFFLDSFILDGKSYKDEVAKGNKNPFEQKDKIVITSYQFASRHNEAMFLAGFQLSVIDEAHKMRNYLIDTELFILPLFMILEILIEKNPMCQHIKSYKSKC
;
A
#
# COMPACT_ATOMS: atom_id res chain seq x y z
N LYS A 1 -9.79 4.56 -4.66
CA LYS A 1 -9.11 4.24 -3.38
C LYS A 1 -7.71 3.69 -3.69
N ILE A 2 -6.66 4.14 -3.01
CA ILE A 2 -5.26 3.74 -3.25
C ILE A 2 -4.66 3.14 -1.97
N ILE A 3 -3.89 2.06 -2.11
CA ILE A 3 -3.06 1.48 -1.04
C ILE A 3 -1.58 1.48 -1.43
N ILE A 4 -0.70 1.69 -0.46
CA ILE A 4 0.75 1.51 -0.57
C ILE A 4 1.17 0.41 0.41
N ILE A 5 1.82 -0.63 -0.11
CA ILE A 5 2.41 -1.71 0.67
C ILE A 5 3.92 -1.49 0.67
N ALA A 6 4.48 -1.13 1.83
CA ALA A 6 5.90 -0.79 1.98
C ALA A 6 6.51 -1.41 3.25
N PRO A 7 7.83 -1.67 3.29
CA PRO A 7 8.52 -2.10 4.51
C PRO A 7 8.26 -1.18 5.70
N SER A 8 8.24 -1.75 6.92
CA SER A 8 7.80 -1.05 8.14
C SER A 8 8.52 0.28 8.40
N SER A 9 9.78 0.41 7.99
CA SER A 9 10.62 1.61 8.04
C SER A 9 10.23 2.70 7.04
N LEU A 10 9.87 2.33 5.81
CA LEU A 10 9.60 3.26 4.72
C LEU A 10 8.19 3.88 4.76
N ARG A 11 7.24 3.28 5.49
CA ARG A 11 5.85 3.79 5.60
C ARG A 11 5.77 5.26 6.06
N LYS A 12 6.65 5.69 6.97
CA LYS A 12 6.71 7.08 7.44
C LYS A 12 7.25 8.02 6.37
N GLN A 13 8.28 7.59 5.63
CA GLN A 13 8.83 8.35 4.51
C GLN A 13 7.78 8.51 3.40
N TRP A 14 7.08 7.43 3.02
CA TRP A 14 5.95 7.51 2.08
C TRP A 14 4.87 8.49 2.52
N SER A 15 4.48 8.48 3.80
CA SER A 15 3.47 9.40 4.34
C SER A 15 3.91 10.86 4.27
N MET A 16 5.19 11.13 4.59
CA MET A 16 5.82 12.46 4.49
C MET A 16 5.90 12.93 3.04
N GLU A 17 6.43 12.10 2.12
CA GLU A 17 6.59 12.46 0.71
C GLU A 17 5.24 12.69 0.01
N LEU A 18 4.21 11.90 0.32
CA LEU A 18 2.85 12.14 -0.16
C LEU A 18 2.33 13.52 0.26
N LYS A 19 2.58 13.92 1.51
CA LYS A 19 2.12 15.21 2.02
C LYS A 19 2.92 16.39 1.47
N GLU A 20 4.25 16.26 1.39
CA GLU A 20 5.15 17.36 1.00
C GLU A 20 5.19 17.59 -0.52
N LYS A 21 5.23 16.53 -1.32
CA LYS A 21 5.42 16.62 -2.79
C LYS A 21 4.10 16.63 -3.56
N PHE A 22 3.06 15.98 -3.02
CA PHE A 22 1.80 15.77 -3.71
C PHE A 22 0.59 16.37 -2.97
N PHE A 23 0.77 16.90 -1.75
CA PHE A 23 -0.29 17.41 -0.87
C PHE A 23 -1.38 16.38 -0.54
N LEU A 24 -1.08 15.08 -0.68
CA LEU A 24 -2.01 13.98 -0.45
C LEU A 24 -1.95 13.50 1.00
N ASP A 25 -3.11 13.43 1.64
CA ASP A 25 -3.22 12.85 2.98
C ASP A 25 -3.16 11.32 2.93
N SER A 26 -2.53 10.75 3.95
CA SER A 26 -2.32 9.32 4.08
C SER A 26 -2.60 8.81 5.49
N PHE A 27 -2.86 7.52 5.61
CA PHE A 27 -3.10 6.84 6.87
C PHE A 27 -2.21 5.60 6.97
N ILE A 28 -1.29 5.60 7.94
CA ILE A 28 -0.44 4.45 8.21
C ILE A 28 -1.24 3.42 9.02
N LEU A 29 -1.58 2.29 8.39
CA LEU A 29 -2.32 1.20 9.01
C LEU A 29 -1.37 0.09 9.49
N ASP A 30 -1.41 -0.19 10.79
CA ASP A 30 -0.73 -1.29 11.48
C ASP A 30 -1.48 -1.73 12.74
N GLY A 31 -0.91 -2.64 13.52
CA GLY A 31 -1.57 -3.26 14.67
C GLY A 31 -1.95 -2.30 15.81
N LYS A 32 -1.43 -1.07 15.84
CA LYS A 32 -1.94 -0.04 16.76
C LYS A 32 -3.10 0.71 16.11
N SER A 33 -2.87 1.35 14.96
CA SER A 33 -3.89 2.17 14.31
C SER A 33 -5.13 1.37 13.89
N TYR A 34 -4.99 0.09 13.56
CA TYR A 34 -6.11 -0.82 13.32
C TYR A 34 -7.00 -0.99 14.56
N LYS A 35 -6.40 -1.22 15.74
CA LYS A 35 -7.14 -1.33 17.01
C LYS A 35 -7.80 0.00 17.38
N ASP A 36 -7.09 1.11 17.19
CA ASP A 36 -7.61 2.45 17.45
C ASP A 36 -8.82 2.77 16.55
N GLU A 37 -8.81 2.34 15.28
CA GLU A 37 -9.93 2.49 14.34
C GLU A 37 -11.13 1.59 14.69
N VAL A 38 -10.89 0.31 15.01
CA VAL A 38 -11.96 -0.60 15.47
C VAL A 38 -12.61 -0.07 16.75
N ALA A 39 -11.84 0.48 17.69
CA ALA A 39 -12.35 1.08 18.93
C ALA A 39 -13.22 2.32 18.69
N LYS A 40 -13.01 3.04 17.57
CA LYS A 40 -13.88 4.15 17.13
C LYS A 40 -15.14 3.68 16.38
N GLY A 41 -15.34 2.37 16.23
CA GLY A 41 -16.44 1.79 15.48
C GLY A 41 -16.21 1.64 13.97
N ASN A 42 -14.98 1.86 13.47
CA ASN A 42 -14.65 1.56 12.08
C ASN A 42 -14.56 0.03 11.88
N LYS A 43 -15.56 -0.54 11.22
CA LYS A 43 -15.67 -1.99 10.98
C LYS A 43 -14.57 -2.53 10.05
N ASN A 44 -13.99 -1.69 9.21
CA ASN A 44 -12.88 -2.07 8.34
C ASN A 44 -11.83 -0.94 8.31
N PRO A 45 -10.77 -1.00 9.14
CA PRO A 45 -9.72 0.03 9.17
C PRO A 45 -8.98 0.30 7.85
N PHE A 46 -9.08 -0.60 6.86
CA PHE A 46 -8.59 -0.34 5.49
C PHE A 46 -9.48 0.64 4.72
N GLU A 47 -10.73 0.85 5.13
CA GLU A 47 -11.58 1.91 4.63
C GLU A 47 -11.28 3.23 5.36
N GLN A 48 -10.44 4.03 4.71
CA GLN A 48 -10.12 5.39 5.15
C GLN A 48 -10.70 6.39 4.15
N LYS A 49 -11.53 7.32 4.64
CA LYS A 49 -12.12 8.37 3.81
C LYS A 49 -11.04 9.39 3.43
N ASP A 50 -10.99 9.71 2.13
CA ASP A 50 -10.15 10.74 1.51
C ASP A 50 -8.64 10.65 1.83
N LYS A 51 -8.14 9.43 2.11
CA LYS A 51 -6.73 9.17 2.45
C LYS A 51 -6.18 7.95 1.70
N ILE A 52 -4.89 8.01 1.39
CA ILE A 52 -4.13 6.84 0.89
C ILE A 52 -3.75 5.95 2.07
N VAL A 53 -4.09 4.66 2.03
CA VAL A 53 -3.70 3.72 3.09
C VAL A 53 -2.27 3.25 2.85
N ILE A 54 -1.43 3.29 3.89
CA ILE A 54 -0.05 2.82 3.84
C ILE A 54 0.11 1.70 4.87
N THR A 55 0.48 0.49 4.46
CA THR A 55 0.65 -0.65 5.37
C THR A 55 1.90 -1.47 5.04
N SER A 56 2.22 -2.46 5.87
CA SER A 56 3.31 -3.40 5.60
C SER A 56 2.78 -4.71 5.01
N TYR A 57 3.61 -5.40 4.23
CA TYR A 57 3.27 -6.69 3.62
C TYR A 57 2.73 -7.70 4.65
N GLN A 58 3.44 -7.84 5.78
CA GLN A 58 3.05 -8.72 6.89
C GLN A 58 1.68 -8.35 7.50
N PHE A 59 1.31 -7.07 7.46
CA PHE A 59 0.03 -6.62 8.00
C PHE A 59 -1.10 -6.82 7.00
N ALA A 60 -0.88 -6.50 5.71
CA ALA A 60 -1.81 -6.75 4.62
C ALA A 60 -2.13 -8.25 4.47
N SER A 61 -1.10 -9.10 4.50
CA SER A 61 -1.23 -10.57 4.40
C SER A 61 -2.13 -11.14 5.51
N ARG A 62 -2.01 -10.65 6.75
CA ARG A 62 -2.83 -11.09 7.90
C ARG A 62 -4.27 -10.58 7.90
N HIS A 63 -4.59 -9.57 7.09
CA HIS A 63 -5.92 -8.95 7.01
C HIS A 63 -6.40 -8.87 5.56
N ASN A 64 -6.11 -9.91 4.79
CA ASN A 64 -6.32 -9.98 3.35
C ASN A 64 -7.78 -9.76 2.94
N GLU A 65 -8.72 -10.38 3.66
CA GLU A 65 -10.16 -10.24 3.46
C GLU A 65 -10.62 -8.79 3.69
N ALA A 66 -10.21 -8.16 4.79
CA ALA A 66 -10.52 -6.76 5.08
C ALA A 66 -9.96 -5.81 4.01
N MET A 67 -8.72 -6.06 3.55
CA MET A 67 -8.10 -5.30 2.46
C MET A 67 -8.83 -5.50 1.12
N PHE A 68 -9.28 -6.71 0.81
CA PHE A 68 -10.05 -7.01 -0.41
C PHE A 68 -11.43 -6.33 -0.38
N LEU A 69 -12.17 -6.47 0.73
CA LEU A 69 -13.47 -5.83 0.94
C LEU A 69 -13.39 -4.30 0.92
N ALA A 70 -12.23 -3.71 1.27
CA ALA A 70 -12.03 -2.26 1.16
C ALA A 70 -12.00 -1.75 -0.30
N GLY A 71 -11.90 -2.61 -1.32
CA GLY A 71 -12.10 -2.25 -2.73
C GLY A 71 -11.08 -1.23 -3.26
N PHE A 72 -9.78 -1.49 -3.02
CA PHE A 72 -8.71 -0.67 -3.59
C PHE A 72 -8.67 -0.80 -5.13
N GLN A 73 -8.48 0.34 -5.81
CA GLN A 73 -8.44 0.43 -7.27
C GLN A 73 -7.00 0.50 -7.80
N LEU A 74 -6.05 0.86 -6.92
CA LEU A 74 -4.63 0.92 -7.21
C LEU A 74 -3.85 0.47 -5.97
N SER A 75 -2.86 -0.40 -6.18
CA SER A 75 -1.90 -0.83 -5.17
C SER A 75 -0.49 -0.53 -5.64
N VAL A 76 0.26 0.23 -4.84
CA VAL A 76 1.70 0.46 -5.04
C VAL A 76 2.46 -0.46 -4.09
N ILE A 77 3.40 -1.25 -4.59
CA ILE A 77 4.23 -2.12 -3.74
C ILE A 77 5.68 -1.69 -3.85
N ASP A 78 6.21 -1.17 -2.75
CA ASP A 78 7.59 -0.72 -2.64
C ASP A 78 8.52 -1.88 -2.28
N GLU A 79 9.77 -1.81 -2.73
CA GLU A 79 10.80 -2.84 -2.52
C GLU A 79 10.37 -4.27 -2.95
N ALA A 80 9.48 -4.36 -3.95
CA ALA A 80 8.89 -5.61 -4.45
C ALA A 80 9.92 -6.68 -4.85
N HIS A 81 11.14 -6.28 -5.21
CA HIS A 81 12.26 -7.17 -5.49
C HIS A 81 12.62 -8.09 -4.30
N LYS A 82 12.34 -7.69 -3.05
CA LYS A 82 12.50 -8.50 -1.83
C LYS A 82 11.40 -9.55 -1.65
N MET A 83 10.22 -9.36 -2.27
CA MET A 83 9.13 -10.34 -2.18
C MET A 83 9.44 -11.66 -2.90
N ARG A 84 10.40 -11.68 -3.84
CA ARG A 84 10.86 -12.92 -4.50
C ARG A 84 11.36 -13.99 -3.51
N ASN A 85 11.82 -13.61 -2.31
CA ASN A 85 12.24 -14.55 -1.27
C ASN A 85 11.10 -14.97 -0.31
N TYR A 86 9.90 -14.39 -0.45
CA TYR A 86 8.71 -14.71 0.36
C TYR A 86 7.61 -15.40 -0.45
N LEU A 87 7.65 -15.22 -1.78
CA LEU A 87 6.71 -15.79 -2.75
C LEU A 87 6.65 -17.32 -2.76
N ILE A 88 7.68 -18.02 -2.27
CA ILE A 88 7.73 -19.49 -2.19
C ILE A 88 6.62 -20.06 -1.28
N ASP A 89 6.15 -19.29 -0.28
CA ASP A 89 5.10 -19.71 0.66
C ASP A 89 3.70 -19.12 0.36
N THR A 90 3.53 -18.27 -0.67
CA THR A 90 2.34 -17.39 -0.81
C THR A 90 1.72 -17.29 -2.21
N GLU A 91 1.74 -18.36 -3.01
CA GLU A 91 1.12 -18.38 -4.35
C GLU A 91 -0.39 -18.05 -4.37
N LEU A 92 -1.12 -18.30 -3.27
CA LEU A 92 -2.58 -18.15 -3.24
C LEU A 92 -3.09 -16.68 -3.22
N PHE A 93 -2.19 -15.69 -3.13
CA PHE A 93 -2.58 -14.28 -2.90
C PHE A 93 -2.72 -13.45 -4.19
N ILE A 94 -2.21 -13.93 -5.33
CA ILE A 94 -1.99 -13.10 -6.52
C ILE A 94 -3.06 -13.28 -7.61
N LEU A 95 -3.80 -14.40 -7.61
CA LEU A 95 -4.63 -14.84 -8.74
C LEU A 95 -6.11 -14.40 -8.72
N PRO A 96 -6.44 -13.20 -8.22
CA PRO A 96 -7.36 -12.37 -9.00
C PRO A 96 -6.90 -10.91 -9.15
N LEU A 97 -5.67 -10.56 -8.74
CA LEU A 97 -5.12 -9.21 -8.91
C LEU A 97 -4.48 -9.05 -10.31
N PHE A 98 -5.23 -9.44 -11.35
CA PHE A 98 -4.75 -9.46 -12.73
C PHE A 98 -4.76 -8.06 -13.38
N MET A 99 -3.96 -7.16 -12.80
CA MET A 99 -3.44 -6.00 -13.49
C MET A 99 -1.98 -5.79 -13.06
N ILE A 100 -1.10 -6.58 -13.67
CA ILE A 100 0.32 -6.25 -13.75
C ILE A 100 0.40 -4.96 -14.57
N LEU A 101 0.55 -3.82 -13.90
CA LEU A 101 1.08 -2.62 -14.52
C LEU A 101 2.50 -2.38 -14.00
N GLU A 102 3.40 -3.19 -14.56
CA GLU A 102 4.83 -2.98 -14.77
C GLU A 102 5.47 -1.73 -14.11
N ILE A 103 5.61 -1.77 -12.78
CA ILE A 103 6.48 -0.85 -12.03
C ILE A 103 7.46 -1.71 -11.21
N LEU A 104 8.36 -2.37 -11.94
CA LEU A 104 9.58 -3.00 -11.41
C LEU A 104 10.55 -1.91 -10.95
N ILE A 105 10.39 -1.44 -9.71
CA ILE A 105 11.29 -0.46 -9.09
C ILE A 105 12.55 -1.16 -8.59
N GLU A 106 13.44 -1.54 -9.50
CA GLU A 106 14.63 -2.32 -9.12
C GLU A 106 15.83 -1.45 -8.66
N LYS A 107 15.78 -0.12 -8.85
CA LYS A 107 16.71 0.86 -8.24
C LYS A 107 16.00 2.18 -7.89
N ASN A 108 16.12 2.62 -6.62
CA ASN A 108 15.41 3.76 -6.02
C ASN A 108 16.31 5.01 -5.90
N PRO A 109 16.05 6.13 -6.60
CA PRO A 109 15.85 7.42 -5.90
C PRO A 109 15.03 8.46 -6.72
N MET A 110 13.79 8.87 -6.42
CA MET A 110 12.84 8.59 -5.33
C MET A 110 11.56 7.78 -5.73
N CYS A 111 11.46 7.05 -6.85
CA CYS A 111 12.55 6.37 -7.54
C CYS A 111 12.97 7.04 -8.87
N GLN A 112 12.24 8.10 -9.31
CA GLN A 112 12.83 9.28 -9.98
C GLN A 112 11.84 10.45 -10.17
N HIS A 113 10.57 10.21 -10.58
CA HIS A 113 9.41 11.09 -10.30
C HIS A 113 8.13 10.44 -10.86
N ILE A 114 7.35 9.71 -10.02
CA ILE A 114 6.20 8.81 -10.34
C ILE A 114 5.97 8.72 -11.87
N LYS A 115 6.84 7.95 -12.54
CA LYS A 115 7.14 8.18 -13.96
C LYS A 115 5.88 7.91 -14.79
N SER A 116 5.33 8.97 -15.38
CA SER A 116 4.16 8.95 -16.26
C SER A 116 2.76 8.82 -15.61
N TYR A 117 2.50 9.46 -14.46
CA TYR A 117 1.22 10.22 -14.35
C TYR A 117 1.21 11.43 -15.30
N LYS A 118 2.40 11.80 -15.77
CA LYS A 118 2.70 12.77 -16.83
C LYS A 118 2.50 12.17 -18.23
N SER A 119 1.25 11.90 -18.64
CA SER A 119 0.92 11.72 -20.07
C SER A 119 -0.43 12.32 -20.47
N LYS A 120 -1.54 11.86 -19.87
CA LYS A 120 -2.93 12.36 -19.99
C LYS A 120 -3.85 11.36 -19.28
N CYS A 121 -4.92 11.86 -18.67
CA CYS A 121 -6.15 11.15 -18.30
C CYS A 121 -6.04 10.02 -17.26
#